data_AF-A0A1I4SN19-F1
#
_entry.id   AF-A0A1I4SN19-F1
#
_cell.length_a   1.000
_cell.length_b   1.000
_cell.length_c   1.000
_cell.angle_alpha   90.00
_cell.angle_beta   90.00
_cell.angle_gamma   90.00
#
_symmetry.space_group_name_H-M   'P 1'
#
loop_
_entity.id
_entity.type
_entity.pdbx_description
1 polymer ?
#
loop_
_entity_poly.entity_id
_entity_poly.type
_entity_poly.pdbx_seq_one_letter_code
_entity_poly.pdbx_strand_id
1 'polypeptide(L)' 'MELDNAGRQMAYRELFRDELEQGLVDDIRRATNGNFALGNERFAAQISAAVGRRAAPGKPGRPRKIEEPKSSNLILA' A
#
# COMPACT_ATOMS: atom_id res chain seq x y z
N MET A 1 31.63 5.54 22.89
CA MET A 1 31.53 6.83 22.16
C MET A 1 30.06 6.96 21.78
N GLU A 2 29.28 7.67 22.59
CA GLU A 2 27.90 8.02 22.26
C GLU A 2 27.96 8.86 20.99
N LEU A 3 27.33 8.42 19.89
CA LEU A 3 27.25 9.25 18.70
C LEU A 3 26.50 10.51 19.12
N ASP A 4 27.19 11.64 19.08
CA ASP A 4 26.57 12.93 19.26
C ASP A 4 25.35 13.01 18.33
N ASN A 5 24.27 13.62 18.83
CA ASN A 5 23.05 13.72 18.02
C ASN A 5 23.34 14.36 16.65
N ALA A 6 24.34 15.25 16.58
CA ALA A 6 24.83 15.87 15.36
C ALA A 6 25.47 14.86 14.38
N GLY A 7 26.42 14.03 14.81
CA GLY A 7 27.09 13.04 13.97
C GLY A 7 26.14 11.94 13.50
N ARG A 8 25.19 11.52 14.35
CA ARG A 8 24.13 10.58 13.93
C ARG A 8 23.20 11.19 12.87
N GLN A 9 22.83 12.46 13.01
CA GLN A 9 22.02 13.16 12.00
C GLN A 9 22.77 13.34 10.68
N MET A 10 24.05 13.71 10.75
CA MET A 10 24.91 13.79 9.57
C MET A 10 24.96 12.46 8.84
N ALA A 11 25.22 11.35 9.54
CA ALA A 11 25.25 10.02 8.95
C ALA A 11 23.94 9.66 8.22
N TYR A 12 22.77 10.00 8.78
CA TYR A 12 21.50 9.75 8.10
C TYR A 12 21.31 10.62 6.85
N ARG A 13 21.72 11.90 6.87
CA ARG A 13 21.66 12.75 5.68
C ARG A 13 22.57 12.24 4.57
N GLU A 14 23.73 11.69 4.94
CA GLU A 14 24.69 11.14 3.98
C GLU A 14 24.15 9.93 3.22
N LEU A 15 23.23 9.14 3.80
CA LEU A 15 22.55 8.05 3.09
C LEU A 15 21.66 8.55 1.94
N PHE A 16 21.30 9.83 1.97
CA PHE A 16 20.43 10.50 0.99
C PHE A 16 21.14 11.74 0.40
N ARG A 17 22.48 11.71 0.31
CA ARG A 17 23.27 12.78 -0.28
C ARG A 17 22.83 13.03 -1.73
N ASP A 18 22.59 11.95 -2.46
CA ASP A 18 22.03 12.00 -3.80
C ASP A 18 20.50 11.97 -3.72
N GLU A 19 19.85 12.72 -4.62
CA GLU A 19 18.40 12.79 -4.66
C GLU A 19 17.80 11.42 -4.98
N LEU A 20 16.77 11.03 -4.24
CA LEU A 20 15.99 9.84 -4.55
C LEU A 20 15.19 10.08 -5.82
N GLU A 21 15.07 9.06 -6.67
CA GLU A 21 14.19 9.11 -7.81
C GLU A 21 12.77 9.53 -7.38
N GLN A 22 12.17 10.50 -8.08
CA GLN A 22 10.84 11.03 -7.74
C GLN A 22 9.79 9.92 -7.63
N GLY A 23 9.85 8.90 -8.50
CA GLY A 23 8.95 7.73 -8.45
C GLY A 23 9.08 6.94 -7.15
N LEU A 24 10.31 6.76 -6.64
CA LEU A 24 10.55 6.10 -5.35
C LEU A 24 10.00 6.94 -4.18
N VAL A 25 10.16 8.26 -4.23
CA VAL A 25 9.57 9.16 -3.22
C VAL A 25 8.06 9.04 -3.19
N ASP A 26 7.41 8.96 -4.36
CA ASP A 26 5.97 8.80 -4.47
C ASP A 26 5.48 7.42 -3.98
N ASP A 27 6.25 6.36 -4.25
CA ASP A 27 6.00 5.02 -3.72
C ASP A 27 6.10 4.99 -2.18
N ILE A 28 7.13 5.63 -1.61
CA ILE A 28 7.29 5.78 -0.15
C ILE A 28 6.08 6.51 0.42
N ARG A 29 5.69 7.67 -0.14
CA ARG A 29 4.54 8.45 0.32
C ARG A 29 3.24 7.64 0.26
N ARG A 30 3.00 6.92 -0.82
CA ARG A 30 1.81 6.07 -0.98
C ARG A 30 1.76 4.97 0.08
N ALA A 31 2.89 4.32 0.36
CA ALA A 31 2.99 3.26 1.35
C ALA A 31 2.81 3.78 2.78
N THR A 32 3.50 4.86 3.15
CA THR A 32 3.48 5.38 4.52
C THR A 32 2.15 6.04 4.87
N ASN A 33 1.58 6.85 3.98
CA ASN A 33 0.30 7.52 4.23
C ASN A 33 -0.88 6.54 4.33
N GLY A 34 -0.80 5.40 3.62
CA GLY A 34 -1.82 4.35 3.64
C GLY A 34 -1.57 3.21 4.61
N ASN A 35 -0.44 3.21 5.33
CA ASN A 35 0.05 2.08 6.13
C ASN A 35 0.05 0.75 5.34
N PHE A 36 0.55 0.83 4.10
CA PHE A 36 0.73 -0.27 3.16
C PHE A 36 2.20 -0.68 3.07
N ALA A 37 2.47 -1.83 2.47
CA ALA A 37 3.82 -2.29 2.21
C ALA A 37 4.48 -1.46 1.09
N LEU A 38 5.71 -1.01 1.33
CA LEU A 38 6.57 -0.47 0.27
C LEU A 38 7.19 -1.63 -0.50
N GLY A 39 6.88 -1.74 -1.79
CA GLY A 39 7.36 -2.81 -2.65
C GLY A 39 6.35 -3.20 -3.73
N ASN A 40 6.62 -4.32 -4.40
CA ASN A 40 5.74 -4.83 -5.45
C ASN A 40 4.52 -5.59 -4.91
N GLU A 41 3.60 -5.96 -5.81
CA GLU A 41 2.35 -6.66 -5.46
C GLU A 41 2.60 -7.99 -4.75
N ARG A 42 3.62 -8.75 -5.17
CA ARG A 42 3.99 -10.02 -4.53
C ARG A 42 4.39 -9.79 -3.07
N PHE A 43 5.22 -8.78 -2.81
CA PHE A 43 5.63 -8.44 -1.45
C PHE A 43 4.45 -7.98 -0.61
N ALA A 44 3.57 -7.13 -1.16
CA ALA A 44 2.37 -6.69 -0.45
C ALA A 44 1.43 -7.85 -0.11
N ALA A 45 1.30 -8.86 -0.98
CA ALA A 45 0.55 -10.09 -0.70
C ALA A 45 1.18 -10.90 0.43
N GLN A 46 2.51 -11.06 0.44
CA GLN A 46 3.24 -11.75 1.50
C GLN A 46 3.07 -11.07 2.86
N ILE A 47 3.22 -9.74 2.91
CA ILE A 47 3.00 -8.97 4.15
C ILE A 47 1.55 -9.04 4.59
N SER A 48 0.60 -9.01 3.65
CA SER A 48 -0.82 -9.13 3.99
C SER A 48 -1.12 -10.47 4.66
N ALA A 49 -0.54 -11.56 4.14
CA ALA A 49 -0.67 -12.89 4.73
C ALA A 49 0.02 -12.97 6.12
N ALA A 50 1.22 -12.40 6.26
CA ALA A 50 1.98 -12.44 7.51
C ALA A 50 1.33 -11.65 8.65
N VAL A 51 0.75 -10.49 8.34
CA VAL A 51 0.16 -9.58 9.34
C VAL A 51 -1.35 -9.86 9.54
N GLY A 52 -1.99 -10.61 8.64
CA GLY A 52 -3.43 -10.91 8.72
C GLY A 52 -4.33 -9.70 8.41
N ARG A 53 -3.79 -8.67 7.74
CA ARG A 53 -4.53 -7.47 7.30
C ARG A 53 -4.08 -7.05 5.90
N ARG A 54 -4.89 -6.25 5.21
CA ARG A 54 -4.53 -5.72 3.89
C ARG A 54 -3.32 -4.78 4.01
N ALA A 55 -2.24 -5.10 3.29
CA ALA A 55 -1.02 -4.29 3.18
C ALA A 55 -0.87 -3.62 1.80
N ALA A 56 -1.97 -3.49 1.05
CA ALA A 56 -2.04 -2.80 -0.24
C ALA A 56 -3.30 -1.92 -0.31
N PRO A 57 -3.37 -0.91 -1.19
CA PRO A 57 -4.61 -0.18 -1.46
C PRO A 57 -5.73 -1.10 -2.00
N GLY A 58 -6.98 -0.81 -1.63
CA GLY A 58 -8.15 -1.45 -2.24
C GLY A 58 -8.59 -0.70 -3.49
N LYS A 59 -9.59 -1.23 -4.21
CA LYS A 59 -10.24 -0.49 -5.30
C LYS A 59 -11.06 0.67 -4.70
N PRO A 60 -10.79 1.92 -5.07
CA PRO A 60 -11.56 3.06 -4.58
C PRO A 60 -13.00 3.01 -5.13
N GLY A 61 -13.95 3.53 -4.35
CA GLY A 61 -15.36 3.61 -4.71
C GLY A 61 -16.22 2.48 -4.13
N ARG A 62 -17.54 2.67 -4.21
CA ARG A 62 -18.52 1.68 -3.75
C ARG A 62 -18.52 0.46 -4.68
N PRO A 63 -18.54 -0.78 -4.16
CA PRO A 63 -18.78 -1.96 -4.98
C PRO A 63 -20.06 -1.83 -5.81
N ARG A 64 -20.02 -2.30 -7.06
CA ARG A 64 -21.23 -2.32 -7.92
C ARG A 64 -22.26 -3.27 -7.33
N LYS A 65 -23.54 -2.89 -7.41
CA LYS A 65 -24.66 -3.80 -7.11
C LYS A 65 -24.67 -4.89 -8.17
N ILE A 66 -24.58 -6.15 -7.76
CA ILE A 66 -24.83 -7.30 -8.64
C ILE A 66 -26.36 -7.41 -8.76
N GLU A 67 -26.90 -7.32 -9.97
CA GLU A 67 -28.32 -7.61 -10.19
C GLU A 67 -28.54 -9.11 -9.99
N GLU A 68 -29.44 -9.48 -9.08
CA GLU A 68 -29.90 -10.87 -9.02
C GLU A 68 -30.63 -11.20 -10.32
N PRO A 69 -30.39 -12.39 -10.91
CA PRO A 69 -31.11 -12.79 -12.12
C PRO A 69 -32.61 -12.73 -11.81
N LYS A 70 -33.33 -11.90 -12.57
CA LYS A 70 -34.79 -11.81 -12.45
C LYS A 70 -35.34 -13.22 -12.60
N SER A 71 -35.91 -13.75 -11.52
CA SER A 71 -36.68 -14.99 -11.57
C SER A 71 -37.82 -14.76 -12.55
N SER A 72 -37.67 -15.25 -13.78
CA SER A 72 -38.77 -15.38 -14.73
C SER A 72 -39.76 -16.35 -14.11
N ASN A 73 -40.73 -15.84 -13.36
CA ASN A 73 -41.87 -16.64 -12.98
C ASN A 73 -42.57 -17.10 -14.25
N LEU A 74 -42.51 -18.42 -14.47
CA LEU A 74 -43.42 -19.18 -15.31
C LEU A 74 -44.84 -18.72 -14.97
N ILE A 75 -45.51 -18.06 -15.91
CA ILE A 75 -46.97 -18.10 -15.94
C ILE A 75 -47.35 -19.02 -17.09
N LEU A 76 -47.49 -20.29 -16.72
CA LEU A 76 -48.36 -21.23 -17.40
C LEU A 76 -49.77 -20.96 -16.85
N ALA A 77 -50.62 -20.32 -17.66
CA ALA A 77 -52.08 -20.41 -17.62
C ALA A 77 -52.64 -19.85 -18.93
#